data_AF-A0A2T3ZRR1-F1
#
_entry.id   AF-A0A2T3ZRR1-F1
#
_cell.length_a   1.000
_cell.length_b   1.000
_cell.length_c   1.000
_cell.angle_alpha   90.00
_cell.angle_beta   90.00
_cell.angle_gamma   90.00
#
_symmetry.space_group_name_H-M   'P 1'
#
loop_
_entity.id
_entity.type
_entity.pdbx_description
1 polymer ?
#
loop_
_entity_poly.entity_id
_entity_poly.type
_entity_poly.pdbx_seq_one_letter_code
_entity_poly.pdbx_strand_id
1 'polypeptide(L)'
;NLITICLSLILSPLLSNAFNSRSLYILKHIYKSSDRYSILNYLYVIINVYNLAVTYITAGKNAKANGRYIISYVKSTSMLAIAKLVYPFYKQVRLLPARAMPKLLIYLAAPFLNVSKRWADRNLGINFNLDNKRSKEELYIVYRPLEDTFRDYYLSYLARQDVH
;
A
#
# COMPACT_ATOMS: atom_id res chain seq x y z
N ASN A 1 -31.37 -2.56 -2.67
CA ASN A 1 -30.23 -2.76 -1.74
C ASN A 1 -29.13 -1.76 -2.04
N LEU A 2 -28.67 -1.02 -1.03
CA LEU A 2 -27.50 -0.16 -1.16
C LEU A 2 -26.24 -1.00 -0.90
N ILE A 3 -25.27 -0.88 -1.80
CA ILE A 3 -23.97 -1.53 -1.68
C ILE A 3 -22.93 -0.43 -1.42
N THR A 4 -22.11 -0.63 -0.40
CA THR A 4 -21.00 0.26 -0.04
C THR A 4 -19.70 -0.53 -0.09
N ILE A 5 -18.72 0.01 -0.81
CA ILE A 5 -17.40 -0.60 -0.96
C ILE A 5 -16.42 0.25 -0.15
N CYS A 6 -15.90 -0.31 0.94
CA CYS A 6 -14.92 0.32 1.83
C CYS A 6 -13.51 -0.08 1.37
N LEU A 7 -12.78 0.91 0.85
CA LEU A 7 -11.50 0.72 0.19
C LEU A 7 -10.33 1.08 1.09
N SER A 8 -9.21 0.42 0.84
CA SER A 8 -7.91 0.77 1.41
C SER A 8 -7.06 1.55 0.39
N LEU A 9 -5.74 1.70 0.64
CA LEU A 9 -4.83 2.32 -0.33
C LEU A 9 -4.83 1.50 -1.63
N ILE A 10 -5.26 2.12 -2.73
CA ILE A 10 -5.30 1.48 -4.05
C ILE A 10 -3.95 1.62 -4.74
N LEU A 11 -3.38 0.50 -5.16
CA LEU A 11 -2.19 0.43 -5.99
C LEU A 11 -2.53 -0.15 -7.36
N SER A 12 -1.98 0.45 -8.40
CA SER A 12 -2.15 0.04 -9.79
C SER A 12 -0.85 0.19 -10.56
N PRO A 13 -0.67 -0.55 -11.66
CA PRO A 13 0.28 -0.17 -12.71
C PRO A 13 0.08 1.31 -13.10
N LEU A 14 1.16 1.96 -13.48
CA LEU A 14 1.12 3.36 -13.87
C LEU A 14 0.57 3.45 -15.31
N LEU A 15 -0.70 3.84 -15.46
CA LEU A 15 -1.40 3.88 -16.77
C LEU A 15 -1.43 5.27 -17.45
N SER A 16 -1.45 6.38 -16.72
CA SER A 16 -1.41 7.75 -17.31
C SER A 16 -0.26 8.62 -16.80
N ASN A 17 0.10 9.67 -17.54
CA ASN A 17 1.16 10.64 -17.19
C ASN A 17 0.75 11.61 -16.08
N ALA A 18 -0.55 11.76 -15.85
CA ALA A 18 -1.10 12.72 -14.91
C ALA A 18 -1.81 12.00 -13.77
N PHE A 19 -1.09 11.59 -12.73
CA PHE A 19 -1.74 11.32 -11.44
C PHE A 19 -0.83 11.68 -10.27
N ASN A 20 -1.19 12.75 -9.57
CA ASN A 20 -0.78 13.08 -8.20
C ASN A 20 -1.55 12.18 -7.21
N SER A 21 -1.44 10.86 -7.33
CA SER A 21 -2.09 9.95 -6.38
C SER A 21 -1.21 9.75 -5.14
N ARG A 22 -1.85 9.69 -3.98
CA ARG A 22 -1.16 9.48 -2.69
C ARG A 22 -0.38 8.15 -2.65
N SER A 23 -0.86 7.13 -3.36
CA SER A 23 -0.16 5.86 -3.55
C SER A 23 1.17 6.02 -4.30
N LEU A 24 1.21 6.89 -5.30
CA LEU A 24 2.39 7.17 -6.09
C LEU A 24 3.46 7.91 -5.26
N TYR A 25 3.06 8.79 -4.35
CA TYR A 25 3.98 9.41 -3.39
C TYR A 25 4.59 8.39 -2.43
N ILE A 26 3.80 7.46 -1.89
CA ILE A 26 4.30 6.41 -0.97
C ILE A 26 5.36 5.55 -1.68
N LEU A 27 5.09 5.14 -2.92
CA LEU A 27 6.01 4.30 -3.69
C LEU A 27 7.24 5.06 -4.17
N LYS A 28 7.08 6.29 -4.66
CA LYS A 28 8.23 7.15 -4.96
C LYS A 28 9.08 7.41 -3.72
N HIS A 29 8.49 7.56 -2.54
CA HIS A 29 9.23 7.73 -1.30
C HIS A 29 10.06 6.49 -0.96
N ILE A 30 9.57 5.28 -1.27
CA ILE A 30 10.33 4.04 -1.08
C ILE A 30 11.45 3.91 -2.12
N TYR A 31 11.18 4.25 -3.38
CA TYR A 31 12.15 4.07 -4.48
C TYR A 31 13.18 5.19 -4.62
N LYS A 32 12.82 6.45 -4.37
CA LYS A 32 13.76 7.58 -4.46
C LYS A 32 14.56 7.80 -3.17
N SER A 33 14.37 6.97 -2.15
CA SER A 33 14.69 7.35 -0.78
C SER A 33 16.18 7.70 -0.58
N SER A 34 16.39 8.89 -0.01
CA SER A 34 17.59 9.29 0.76
C SER A 34 17.75 8.47 2.05
N ASP A 35 16.73 7.68 2.41
CA ASP A 35 16.52 7.05 3.71
C ASP A 35 17.03 5.60 3.74
N ARG A 36 18.15 5.37 3.05
CA ARG A 36 18.76 4.04 2.85
C ARG A 36 18.97 3.26 4.16
N TYR A 37 19.21 3.99 5.25
CA TYR A 37 19.53 3.41 6.55
C TYR A 37 18.29 3.08 7.38
N SER A 38 17.27 3.94 7.38
CA SER A 38 16.11 3.78 8.27
C SER A 38 14.90 4.57 7.79
N ILE A 39 13.70 3.99 7.91
CA ILE A 39 12.45 4.63 7.48
C ILE A 39 11.44 4.80 8.64
N LEU A 40 10.64 5.86 8.59
CA LEU A 40 9.44 5.99 9.42
C LEU A 40 8.45 4.89 9.05
N ASN A 41 8.19 3.97 9.98
CA ASN A 41 7.49 2.74 9.65
C ASN A 41 5.96 2.88 9.73
N TYR A 42 5.40 3.60 8.75
CA TYR A 42 3.96 3.69 8.52
C TYR A 42 3.38 2.34 8.11
N LEU A 43 2.13 2.09 8.47
CA LEU A 43 1.40 0.92 8.05
C LEU A 43 0.26 1.28 7.12
N TYR A 44 0.12 0.49 6.07
CA TYR A 44 -0.89 0.65 5.05
C TYR A 44 -1.66 -0.64 4.85
N VAL A 45 -2.97 -0.52 4.75
CA VAL A 45 -3.80 -1.56 4.15
C VAL A 45 -3.90 -1.26 2.67
N ILE A 46 -3.73 -2.29 1.84
CA ILE A 46 -3.46 -2.13 0.42
C ILE A 46 -4.42 -3.00 -0.39
N ILE A 47 -4.87 -2.47 -1.52
CA ILE A 47 -5.66 -3.20 -2.51
C ILE A 47 -5.11 -2.97 -3.91
N ASN A 48 -5.07 -4.04 -4.71
CA ASN A 48 -4.75 -3.95 -6.13
C ASN A 48 -5.98 -3.48 -6.91
N VAL A 49 -5.81 -2.55 -7.85
CA VAL A 49 -6.88 -2.03 -8.72
C VAL A 49 -7.64 -3.11 -9.48
N TYR A 50 -6.98 -4.22 -9.86
CA TYR A 50 -7.63 -5.33 -10.53
C TYR A 50 -8.66 -6.03 -9.63
N ASN A 51 -8.32 -6.26 -8.35
CA ASN A 51 -9.26 -6.81 -7.37
C ASN A 51 -10.45 -5.86 -7.16
N LEU A 52 -10.20 -4.55 -7.19
CA LEU A 52 -11.24 -3.53 -7.09
C LEU A 52 -12.19 -3.56 -8.31
N ALA A 53 -11.65 -3.62 -9.53
CA ALA A 53 -12.44 -3.71 -10.74
C ALA A 53 -13.34 -4.96 -10.75
N VAL A 54 -12.77 -6.12 -10.38
CA VAL A 54 -13.53 -7.36 -10.21
C VAL A 54 -14.64 -7.17 -9.16
N THR A 55 -14.35 -6.52 -8.04
CA THR A 55 -15.36 -6.25 -7.00
C THR A 55 -16.53 -5.43 -7.53
N TYR A 56 -16.28 -4.34 -8.27
CA TYR A 56 -17.38 -3.55 -8.82
C TYR A 56 -18.27 -4.36 -9.75
N ILE A 57 -17.67 -5.22 -10.58
CA ILE A 57 -18.41 -6.08 -11.50
C ILE A 57 -19.21 -7.15 -10.74
N THR A 58 -18.59 -7.85 -9.78
CA THR A 58 -19.26 -8.94 -9.04
C THR A 58 -20.34 -8.40 -8.11
N ALA A 59 -20.09 -7.30 -7.41
CA ALA A 59 -21.08 -6.65 -6.57
C ALA A 59 -22.27 -6.10 -7.38
N GLY A 60 -22.02 -5.53 -8.57
CA GLY A 60 -23.08 -5.05 -9.46
C GLY A 60 -23.94 -6.17 -10.06
N LYS A 61 -23.37 -7.35 -10.31
CA LYS A 61 -24.09 -8.51 -10.87
C LYS A 61 -24.76 -9.39 -9.81
N ASN A 62 -24.31 -9.34 -8.56
CA ASN A 62 -24.84 -10.18 -7.50
C ASN A 62 -26.08 -9.54 -6.86
N ALA A 63 -27.28 -10.03 -7.21
CA ALA A 63 -28.54 -9.55 -6.64
C ALA A 63 -28.65 -9.74 -5.11
N LYS A 64 -27.85 -10.64 -4.51
CA LYS A 64 -27.78 -10.86 -3.06
C LYS A 64 -26.82 -9.89 -2.37
N ALA A 65 -25.94 -9.20 -3.11
CA ALA A 65 -24.98 -8.28 -2.53
C ALA A 65 -25.68 -7.13 -1.80
N ASN A 66 -25.24 -6.85 -0.57
CA ASN A 66 -25.87 -5.84 0.27
C ASN A 66 -24.92 -5.29 1.34
N GLY A 67 -25.22 -4.07 1.79
CA GLY A 67 -24.53 -3.44 2.90
C GLY A 67 -23.09 -3.09 2.55
N ARG A 68 -22.17 -3.31 3.49
CA ARG A 68 -20.77 -2.87 3.40
C ARG A 68 -19.82 -4.04 3.13
N TYR A 69 -18.93 -3.86 2.17
CA TYR A 69 -17.82 -4.77 1.87
C TYR A 69 -16.48 -4.07 2.08
N ILE A 70 -15.61 -4.66 2.88
CA ILE A 70 -14.21 -4.23 3.01
C ILE A 70 -13.41 -4.91 1.90
N ILE A 71 -12.82 -4.11 1.02
CA ILE A 71 -12.03 -4.59 -0.12
C ILE A 71 -10.58 -4.17 0.10
N SER A 72 -9.83 -5.07 0.72
CA SER A 72 -8.44 -4.85 1.06
C SER A 72 -7.73 -6.18 1.34
N TYR A 73 -6.41 -6.17 1.26
CA TYR A 73 -5.60 -7.24 1.85
C TYR A 73 -5.79 -7.26 3.38
N VAL A 74 -5.86 -8.46 3.96
CA VAL A 74 -6.20 -8.66 5.38
C VAL A 74 -5.19 -7.99 6.31
N LYS A 75 -3.90 -8.12 6.01
CA LYS A 75 -2.83 -7.64 6.91
C LYS A 75 -2.39 -6.24 6.54
N SER A 76 -2.32 -5.35 7.52
CA SER A 76 -1.58 -4.09 7.36
C SER A 76 -0.13 -4.38 7.00
N THR A 77 0.41 -3.64 6.03
CA THR A 77 1.78 -3.78 5.54
C THR A 77 2.57 -2.54 5.90
N SER A 78 3.64 -2.73 6.67
CA SER A 78 4.52 -1.62 7.08
C SER A 78 5.40 -1.13 5.93
N MET A 79 5.87 0.12 5.95
CA MET A 79 6.78 0.64 4.91
C MET A 79 8.04 -0.20 4.77
N LEU A 80 8.60 -0.70 5.88
CA LEU A 80 9.71 -1.62 5.83
C LEU A 80 9.34 -2.94 5.14
N ALA A 81 8.15 -3.48 5.40
CA ALA A 81 7.67 -4.68 4.73
C ALA A 81 7.44 -4.43 3.22
N ILE A 82 6.92 -3.26 2.85
CA ILE A 82 6.80 -2.86 1.44
C ILE A 82 8.18 -2.82 0.78
N ALA A 83 9.18 -2.19 1.42
CA ALA A 83 10.55 -2.15 0.88
C ALA A 83 11.08 -3.58 0.65
N LYS A 84 10.92 -4.48 1.62
CA LYS A 84 11.33 -5.89 1.52
C LYS A 84 10.60 -6.65 0.40
N LEU A 85 9.31 -6.40 0.18
CA LEU A 85 8.54 -7.01 -0.92
C LEU A 85 9.12 -6.66 -2.29
N VAL A 86 9.83 -5.54 -2.42
CA VAL A 86 10.40 -5.07 -3.69
C VAL A 86 11.86 -5.52 -3.88
N TYR A 87 12.53 -6.02 -2.83
CA TYR A 87 13.93 -6.48 -2.91
C TYR A 87 14.22 -7.45 -4.07
N PRO A 88 13.35 -8.44 -4.39
CA PRO A 88 13.66 -9.42 -5.43
C PRO A 88 13.75 -8.86 -6.84
N PHE A 89 13.14 -7.71 -7.11
CA PHE A 89 13.03 -7.16 -8.48
C PHE A 89 13.47 -5.70 -8.61
N TYR A 90 13.85 -5.03 -7.51
CA TYR A 90 14.33 -3.66 -7.56
C TYR A 90 15.79 -3.58 -8.05
N LYS A 91 16.08 -2.72 -9.04
CA LYS A 91 17.42 -2.60 -9.65
C LYS A 91 18.46 -2.06 -8.67
N GLN A 92 18.05 -1.18 -7.75
CA GLN A 92 18.96 -0.47 -6.84
C GLN A 92 18.71 -0.85 -5.38
N VAL A 93 18.69 -2.15 -5.05
CA VAL A 93 18.34 -2.68 -3.71
C VAL A 93 19.06 -1.97 -2.56
N ARG A 94 20.31 -1.54 -2.76
CA ARG A 94 21.12 -0.79 -1.77
C ARG A 94 20.54 0.58 -1.38
N LEU A 95 19.59 1.10 -2.16
CA LEU A 95 18.89 2.37 -1.87
C LEU A 95 17.60 2.17 -1.07
N LEU A 96 17.14 0.93 -0.91
CA LEU A 96 15.95 0.62 -0.14
C LEU A 96 16.27 0.60 1.36
N PRO A 97 15.33 1.05 2.22
CA PRO A 97 15.55 1.04 3.66
C PRO A 97 15.70 -0.39 4.17
N ALA A 98 16.74 -0.62 4.97
CA ALA A 98 17.01 -1.91 5.59
C ALA A 98 16.30 -2.10 6.94
N ARG A 99 15.96 -1.00 7.63
CA ARG A 99 15.45 -1.01 9.01
C ARG A 99 14.36 0.04 9.22
N ALA A 100 13.51 -0.19 10.22
CA ALA A 100 12.59 0.81 10.73
C ALA A 100 13.36 1.75 11.68
N MET A 101 13.05 3.05 11.66
CA MET A 101 13.61 4.00 12.64
C MET A 101 13.18 3.62 14.07
N PRO A 102 14.12 3.48 15.01
CA PRO A 102 13.80 3.34 16.43
C PRO A 102 13.01 4.55 16.95
N LYS A 103 12.09 4.33 17.90
CA LYS A 103 11.28 5.41 18.50
C LYS A 103 12.11 6.55 19.06
N LEU A 104 13.27 6.26 19.65
CA LEU A 104 14.18 7.27 20.17
C LEU A 104 14.62 8.26 19.08
N LEU A 105 15.05 7.75 17.92
CA LEU A 105 15.44 8.61 16.79
C LEU A 105 14.26 9.41 16.25
N ILE A 106 13.07 8.81 16.21
CA ILE A 106 11.84 9.51 15.81
C ILE A 106 11.54 10.67 16.75
N TYR A 107 11.68 10.48 18.06
CA TYR A 107 11.45 11.53 19.04
C TYR A 107 12.47 12.66 18.99
N LEU A 108 13.74 12.35 18.66
CA LEU A 108 14.78 13.35 18.47
C LEU A 108 14.55 14.16 17.19
N ALA A 109 14.12 13.48 16.11
CA ALA A 109 13.81 14.11 14.83
C ALA A 109 12.42 14.76 14.76
N ALA A 110 11.57 14.54 15.78
CA ALA A 110 10.17 14.99 15.82
C ALA A 110 9.94 16.46 15.43
N PRO A 111 10.74 17.45 15.91
CA PRO A 111 10.58 18.86 15.52
C PRO A 111 10.81 19.12 14.03
N PHE A 112 11.67 18.33 13.38
CA PHE A 112 12.00 18.49 11.96
C PHE A 112 11.05 17.72 11.05
N LEU A 113 10.42 16.65 11.56
CA LEU A 113 9.53 15.78 10.81
C LEU A 113 8.05 16.21 10.88
N ASN A 114 7.72 17.27 11.61
CA ASN A 114 6.33 17.67 11.92
C ASN A 114 5.49 16.52 12.52
N VAL A 115 6.12 15.65 13.31
CA VAL A 115 5.49 14.50 13.96
C VAL A 115 5.57 14.66 15.48
N SER A 116 4.42 14.67 16.17
CA SER A 116 4.42 14.69 17.64
C SER A 116 4.73 13.31 18.23
N LYS A 117 5.35 13.26 19.42
CA LYS A 117 5.62 12.00 20.14
C LYS A 117 4.34 11.17 20.34
N ARG A 118 3.26 11.82 20.80
CA ARG A 118 1.94 11.19 21.00
C ARG A 118 1.39 10.58 19.71
N TRP A 119 1.57 11.26 18.57
CA TRP A 119 1.14 10.73 17.29
C TRP A 119 2.00 9.54 16.85
N ALA A 120 3.33 9.65 17.00
CA ALA A 120 4.26 8.56 16.68
C ALA A 120 3.91 7.29 17.47
N ASP A 121 3.59 7.42 18.75
CA ASP A 121 3.21 6.29 19.61
C ASP A 121 1.90 5.61 19.21
N ARG A 122 0.97 6.35 18.60
CA ARG A 122 -0.36 5.85 18.24
C ARG A 122 -0.50 5.45 16.78
N ASN A 123 0.50 5.73 15.93
CA ASN A 123 0.39 5.49 14.48
C ASN A 123 1.56 4.70 13.89
N LEU A 124 2.76 4.76 14.48
CA LEU A 124 3.94 4.09 13.91
C LEU A 124 4.12 2.69 14.49
N GLY A 125 4.33 1.71 13.61
CA GLY A 125 4.59 0.32 14.01
C GLY A 125 3.38 -0.47 14.54
N ILE A 126 2.18 0.12 14.56
CA ILE A 126 0.97 -0.56 15.04
C ILE A 126 0.33 -1.37 13.90
N ASN A 127 0.48 -2.69 13.98
CA ASN A 127 -0.16 -3.63 13.06
C ASN A 127 -1.64 -3.82 13.40
N PHE A 128 -2.46 -3.88 12.36
CA PHE A 128 -3.87 -4.22 12.47
C PHE A 128 -4.30 -5.07 11.28
N ASN A 129 -5.30 -5.91 11.50
CA ASN A 129 -5.89 -6.73 10.46
C ASN A 129 -7.29 -6.22 10.12
N LEU A 130 -7.66 -6.37 8.85
CA LEU A 130 -9.00 -6.11 8.35
C LEU A 130 -9.75 -7.41 8.17
N ASP A 131 -11.06 -7.37 8.41
CA ASP A 131 -11.95 -8.47 8.08
C ASP A 131 -12.52 -8.27 6.67
N ASN A 132 -11.97 -9.02 5.70
CA ASN A 132 -12.46 -9.05 4.33
C ASN A 132 -13.27 -10.30 4.01
N LYS A 133 -13.73 -11.06 5.03
CA LYS A 133 -14.40 -12.35 4.87
C LYS A 133 -15.61 -12.27 3.92
N ARG A 134 -16.50 -11.29 4.10
CA ARG A 134 -17.68 -11.08 3.24
C ARG A 134 -17.32 -10.90 1.76
N SER A 135 -16.22 -10.19 1.46
CA SER A 135 -15.79 -9.99 0.07
C SER A 135 -15.32 -11.30 -0.59
N LYS A 136 -14.72 -12.21 0.19
CA LYS A 136 -14.30 -13.52 -0.31
C LYS A 136 -15.48 -14.46 -0.46
N GLU A 137 -16.39 -14.47 0.51
CA GLU A 137 -17.47 -15.45 0.59
C GLU A 137 -18.69 -15.08 -0.26
N GLU A 138 -19.08 -13.80 -0.27
CA GLU A 138 -20.30 -13.35 -0.97
C GLU A 138 -20.00 -12.77 -2.36
N LEU A 139 -18.83 -12.16 -2.54
CA LEU A 139 -18.43 -11.55 -3.82
C LEU A 139 -17.38 -12.39 -4.56
N TYR A 140 -16.96 -13.52 -4.00
CA TYR A 140 -15.99 -14.46 -4.57
C TYR A 140 -14.67 -13.79 -5.01
N ILE A 141 -14.24 -12.76 -4.26
CA ILE A 141 -13.02 -12.02 -4.60
C ILE A 141 -11.79 -12.83 -4.23
N VAL A 142 -10.99 -13.13 -5.25
CA VAL A 142 -9.65 -13.70 -5.10
C VAL A 142 -8.64 -12.57 -5.07
N TYR A 143 -8.04 -12.34 -3.91
CA TYR A 143 -7.06 -11.27 -3.73
C TYR A 143 -5.69 -11.69 -4.28
N ARG A 144 -5.22 -10.99 -5.32
CA ARG A 144 -3.85 -11.14 -5.81
C ARG A 144 -2.81 -10.85 -4.70
N PRO A 145 -1.67 -11.57 -4.67
CA PRO A 145 -0.56 -11.25 -3.78
C PRO A 145 -0.10 -9.80 -3.89
N LEU A 146 0.36 -9.24 -2.76
CA LEU A 146 0.90 -7.87 -2.74
C LEU A 146 2.20 -7.75 -3.53
N GLU A 147 3.07 -8.76 -3.51
CA GLU A 147 4.35 -8.77 -4.25
C GLU A 147 4.13 -8.47 -5.73
N ASP A 148 3.20 -9.19 -6.36
CA ASP A 148 2.80 -8.99 -7.73
C ASP A 148 2.33 -7.55 -8.02
N THR A 149 1.57 -6.97 -7.09
CA THR A 149 1.07 -5.59 -7.22
C THR A 149 2.21 -4.59 -7.25
N PHE A 150 3.21 -4.78 -6.38
CA PHE A 150 4.41 -3.95 -6.36
C PHE A 150 5.33 -4.20 -7.56
N ARG A 151 5.41 -5.45 -8.02
CA ARG A 151 6.17 -5.84 -9.21
C ARG A 151 5.63 -5.14 -10.46
N ASP A 152 4.31 -5.24 -10.70
CA ASP A 152 3.68 -4.60 -11.85
C ASP A 152 3.86 -3.07 -11.81
N TYR A 153 3.71 -2.47 -10.62
CA TYR A 153 3.96 -1.04 -10.45
C TYR A 153 5.40 -0.68 -10.82
N TYR A 154 6.38 -1.43 -10.30
CA TYR A 154 7.79 -1.15 -10.53
C TYR A 154 8.19 -1.32 -12.00
N LEU A 155 7.70 -2.36 -12.67
CA LEU A 155 7.90 -2.53 -14.12
C LEU A 155 7.31 -1.36 -14.91
N SER A 156 6.10 -0.91 -14.55
CA SER A 156 5.48 0.27 -15.16
C SER A 156 6.27 1.56 -14.89
N TYR A 157 6.92 1.65 -13.72
CA TYR A 157 7.78 2.77 -13.37
C TYR A 157 9.06 2.79 -14.22
N LEU A 158 9.73 1.65 -14.37
CA LEU A 158 10.93 1.52 -15.20
C LEU A 158 10.65 1.88 -16.67
N ALA A 159 9.57 1.33 -17.23
CA ALA A 159 9.17 1.60 -18.61
C ALA A 159 8.94 3.09 -18.90
N ARG A 160 8.74 3.93 -17.88
CA ARG A 160 8.60 5.39 -18.01
C ARG A 160 9.91 6.14 -17.81
N GLN A 161 10.86 5.58 -17.07
CA GLN A 161 12.18 6.19 -16.94
C GLN A 161 12.98 6.07 -18.23
N ASP A 162 12.77 5.01 -19.01
CA ASP A 162 13.45 4.76 -20.29
C ASP A 162 12.90 5.62 -21.46
N VAL A 163 11.87 6.44 -21.23
CA VAL A 163 11.22 7.31 -22.23
C VAL A 163 11.77 8.76 -22.19
N HIS A 164 12.72 9.04 -21.30
CA HIS A 164 13.39 10.34 -21.14
C HIS A 164 14.90 10.15 -20.98
#